data_AF-A0A7G2IMY7-F1
#
_entry.id   AF-A0A7G2IMY7-F1
#
_cell.length_a   1.000
_cell.length_b   1.000
_cell.length_c   1.000
_cell.angle_alpha   90.00
_cell.angle_beta   90.00
_cell.angle_gamma   90.00
#
_symmetry.space_group_name_H-M   'P 1'
#
loop_
_entity.id
_entity.type
_entity.pdbx_description
1 polymer ?
#
loop_
_entity_poly.entity_id
_entity_poly.type
_entity_poly.pdbx_seq_one_letter_code
_entity_poly.pdbx_strand_id
1 'polypeptide(L)'
;MAVNLLKKRTLTLAAMLLLVGQAQATELLNSSYDVSRELFAALNPPFEQQWAKDNGGDKLTIKQSHAGSSKQALAILQGLKADVVTYNQVTDVQILHDKGKLIPADWQSRLPNNSSPFYSTMGFLVRKGNPKNIHDWNDLVRSDVKLIFPNPKTSGNARYTYLAAWGAADKADGGDKTKTEQFMTQFLKKRRSV
;
A
#
# COMPACT_ATOMS: atom_id res chain seq x y z
N MET A 1 42.19 76.58 -24.42
CA MET A 1 40.77 76.87 -24.72
C MET A 1 40.07 75.59 -25.12
N ALA A 2 38.85 75.43 -24.59
CA ALA A 2 37.77 74.53 -25.01
C ALA A 2 37.96 73.01 -24.89
N VAL A 3 37.50 72.52 -23.75
CA VAL A 3 36.99 71.17 -23.46
C VAL A 3 35.69 70.91 -24.24
N ASN A 4 35.48 69.68 -24.71
CA ASN A 4 34.19 68.97 -24.86
C ASN A 4 34.46 67.57 -25.48
N LEU A 5 33.75 66.47 -25.23
CA LEU A 5 32.83 66.04 -24.17
C LEU A 5 32.51 64.54 -24.48
N LEU A 6 32.57 63.67 -23.47
CA LEU A 6 31.71 62.46 -23.25
C LEU A 6 31.54 61.36 -24.34
N LYS A 7 31.93 60.09 -24.04
CA LYS A 7 31.05 58.98 -23.55
C LYS A 7 31.59 57.54 -23.77
N LYS A 8 31.75 56.83 -22.65
CA LYS A 8 31.40 55.42 -22.32
C LYS A 8 31.56 54.30 -23.38
N ARG A 9 32.37 53.27 -23.05
CA ARG A 9 32.07 51.83 -23.24
C ARG A 9 32.81 50.99 -22.16
N THR A 10 32.23 50.82 -20.97
CA THR A 10 31.63 49.56 -20.44
C THR A 10 32.49 48.29 -20.57
N LEU A 11 33.05 47.87 -19.43
CA LEU A 11 33.52 46.51 -19.14
C LEU A 11 32.49 45.47 -19.61
N THR A 12 32.92 44.50 -20.39
CA THR A 12 32.15 43.26 -20.64
C THR A 12 33.00 42.11 -20.12
N LEU A 13 32.94 41.86 -18.80
CA LEU A 13 33.42 40.61 -18.24
C LEU A 13 32.26 39.62 -18.34
N ALA A 14 32.45 38.61 -19.19
CA ALA A 14 31.47 37.63 -19.58
C ALA A 14 30.80 36.96 -18.37
N ALA A 15 29.47 37.00 -18.36
CA ALA A 15 28.62 36.21 -17.48
C ALA A 15 28.81 34.72 -17.80
N MET A 16 29.74 34.07 -17.10
CA MET A 16 29.83 32.62 -17.08
C MET A 16 28.65 32.07 -16.26
N LEU A 17 27.65 31.58 -17.00
CA LEU A 17 26.96 30.31 -16.77
C LEU A 17 26.85 29.86 -15.30
N LEU A 18 25.86 30.41 -14.60
CA LEU A 18 25.17 29.66 -13.55
C LEU A 18 23.92 29.03 -14.18
N LEU A 19 24.12 27.97 -14.98
CA LEU A 19 23.08 26.93 -15.08
C LEU A 19 23.10 26.19 -13.73
N VAL A 20 22.52 26.82 -12.71
CA VAL A 20 22.02 26.05 -11.58
C VAL A 20 20.85 25.27 -12.15
N GLY A 21 21.09 24.00 -12.50
CA GLY A 21 20.00 23.09 -12.82
C GLY A 21 19.01 23.19 -11.67
N GLN A 22 17.78 23.64 -11.93
CA GLN A 22 16.73 23.55 -10.94
C GLN A 22 16.61 22.06 -10.62
N ALA A 23 17.01 21.67 -9.40
CA ALA A 23 16.75 20.34 -8.89
C ALA A 23 15.23 20.13 -8.94
N GLN A 24 14.75 19.45 -9.98
CA GLN A 24 13.35 19.08 -10.07
C GLN A 24 13.11 18.02 -9.01
N ALA A 25 12.06 18.21 -8.22
CA ALA A 25 11.71 17.25 -7.19
C ALA A 25 11.46 15.88 -7.83
N THR A 26 12.17 14.87 -7.37
CA THR A 26 11.86 13.48 -7.71
C THR A 26 10.49 13.16 -7.13
N GLU A 27 9.55 12.73 -7.97
CA GLU A 27 8.21 12.32 -7.54
C GLU A 27 8.09 10.80 -7.63
N LEU A 28 7.64 10.16 -6.54
CA LEU A 28 7.31 8.74 -6.50
C LEU A 28 5.83 8.56 -6.18
N LEU A 29 5.13 7.73 -6.97
CA LEU A 29 3.81 7.23 -6.62
C LEU A 29 3.93 5.87 -5.93
N ASN A 30 3.53 5.82 -4.65
CA ASN A 30 3.26 4.57 -3.96
C ASN A 30 1.79 4.15 -4.17
N SER A 31 1.58 3.06 -4.89
CA SER A 31 0.28 2.37 -4.97
C SER A 31 0.16 1.35 -3.83
N SER A 32 -0.78 1.58 -2.91
CA SER A 32 -0.91 0.81 -1.67
C SER A 32 -2.35 0.37 -1.35
N TYR A 33 -2.51 -0.49 -0.35
CA TYR A 33 -3.80 -1.05 0.06
C TYR A 33 -4.56 -0.16 1.08
N ASP A 34 -5.88 -0.29 1.16
CA ASP A 34 -6.78 0.61 1.91
C ASP A 34 -6.32 0.99 3.34
N VAL A 35 -5.80 0.04 4.11
CA VAL A 35 -5.51 0.21 5.55
C VAL A 35 -4.12 0.82 5.81
N SER A 36 -3.29 1.02 4.77
CA SER A 36 -1.94 1.58 4.94
C SER A 36 -1.88 3.11 4.89
N ARG A 37 -3.02 3.79 4.74
CA ARG A 37 -3.05 5.24 4.51
C ARG A 37 -2.34 6.00 5.62
N GLU A 38 -2.72 5.74 6.86
CA GLU A 38 -2.20 6.40 8.04
C GLU A 38 -0.72 6.03 8.28
N LEU A 39 -0.36 4.76 8.00
CA LEU A 39 1.02 4.29 8.11
C LEU A 39 1.95 5.11 7.22
N PHE A 40 1.65 5.20 5.93
CA PHE A 40 2.52 5.91 5.00
C PHE A 40 2.38 7.44 5.11
N ALA A 41 1.23 7.97 5.54
CA ALA A 41 1.13 9.38 5.90
C ALA A 41 2.10 9.76 7.04
N ALA A 42 2.36 8.83 7.97
CA ALA A 42 3.35 9.01 9.04
C ALA A 42 4.80 8.73 8.59
N LEU A 43 5.02 7.77 7.68
CA LEU A 43 6.37 7.37 7.24
C LEU A 43 6.96 8.23 6.12
N ASN A 44 6.12 8.77 5.22
CA ASN A 44 6.62 9.49 4.04
C ASN A 44 7.39 10.78 4.42
N PRO A 45 6.87 11.68 5.28
CA PRO A 45 7.58 12.92 5.61
C PRO A 45 8.99 12.71 6.22
N PRO A 46 9.19 11.83 7.22
CA PRO A 46 10.53 11.59 7.73
C PRO A 46 11.44 10.91 6.70
N PHE A 47 10.91 10.05 5.82
CA PHE A 47 11.70 9.46 4.74
C PHE A 47 12.14 10.49 3.69
N GLU A 48 11.28 11.42 3.30
CA GLU A 48 11.62 12.54 2.39
C GLU A 48 12.70 13.45 3.00
N GLN A 49 12.61 13.72 4.31
CA GLN A 49 13.65 14.49 5.03
C GLN A 49 14.98 13.75 5.07
N GLN A 50 14.94 12.43 5.37
CA GLN A 50 16.13 11.59 5.37
C GLN A 50 16.76 11.52 3.97
N TRP A 51 15.95 11.40 2.92
CA TRP A 51 16.42 11.42 1.53
C TRP A 51 17.17 12.72 1.21
N ALA A 52 16.57 13.88 1.51
CA ALA A 52 17.22 15.16 1.24
C ALA A 52 18.55 15.31 1.99
N LYS A 53 18.63 14.80 3.24
CA LYS A 53 19.86 14.78 4.02
C LYS A 53 20.94 13.92 3.38
N ASP A 54 20.57 12.73 2.91
CA ASP A 54 21.53 11.74 2.39
C ASP A 54 21.93 12.01 0.93
N ASN A 55 21.11 12.75 0.17
CA ASN A 55 21.27 12.98 -1.26
C ASN A 55 21.53 14.46 -1.61
N GLY A 56 22.30 15.15 -0.77
CA GLY A 56 22.82 16.50 -1.08
C GLY A 56 21.75 17.57 -1.26
N GLY A 57 20.61 17.44 -0.58
CA GLY A 57 19.47 18.35 -0.69
C GLY A 57 18.49 18.01 -1.82
N ASP A 58 18.63 16.85 -2.47
CA ASP A 58 17.65 16.40 -3.46
C ASP A 58 16.25 16.30 -2.85
N LYS A 59 15.26 16.88 -3.54
CA LYS A 59 13.89 16.94 -3.05
C LYS A 59 13.11 15.74 -3.54
N LEU A 60 12.71 14.86 -2.62
CA LEU A 60 11.77 13.77 -2.89
C LEU A 60 10.35 14.19 -2.52
N THR A 61 9.36 13.76 -3.31
CA THR A 61 7.92 13.89 -3.00
C THR A 61 7.24 12.56 -3.25
N ILE A 62 6.60 12.00 -2.23
CA ILE A 62 5.91 10.71 -2.31
C ILE A 62 4.40 10.95 -2.36
N LYS A 63 3.81 10.69 -3.52
CA LYS A 63 2.36 10.59 -3.70
C LYS A 63 1.87 9.20 -3.34
N GLN A 64 0.59 9.12 -3.01
CA GLN A 64 -0.02 7.86 -2.56
C GLN A 64 -1.38 7.62 -3.21
N SER A 65 -1.66 6.37 -3.56
CA SER A 65 -2.96 5.88 -4.01
C SER A 65 -3.39 4.70 -3.13
N HIS A 66 -4.62 4.73 -2.61
CA HIS A 66 -5.15 3.70 -1.72
C HIS A 66 -6.49 3.18 -2.22
N ALA A 67 -6.60 1.86 -2.36
CA ALA A 67 -7.82 1.11 -2.63
C ALA A 67 -7.61 -0.35 -2.19
N GLY A 68 -8.59 -1.23 -2.37
CA GLY A 68 -8.34 -2.68 -2.29
C GLY A 68 -7.17 -3.08 -3.19
N SER A 69 -6.22 -3.87 -2.68
CA SER A 69 -4.95 -4.21 -3.35
C SER A 69 -5.12 -4.78 -4.76
N SER A 70 -6.11 -5.65 -4.97
CA SER A 70 -6.45 -6.16 -6.31
C SER A 70 -6.90 -5.05 -7.27
N LYS A 71 -7.64 -4.05 -6.78
CA LYS A 71 -8.08 -2.92 -7.60
C LYS A 71 -6.90 -2.02 -7.98
N GLN A 72 -5.96 -1.82 -7.06
CA GLN A 72 -4.71 -1.08 -7.35
C GLN A 72 -3.86 -1.79 -8.40
N ALA A 73 -3.63 -3.10 -8.24
CA ALA A 73 -2.87 -3.88 -9.21
C ALA A 73 -3.52 -3.86 -10.60
N LEU A 74 -4.86 -3.97 -10.67
CA LEU A 74 -5.60 -3.81 -11.92
C LEU A 74 -5.46 -2.41 -12.53
N ALA A 75 -5.49 -1.34 -11.72
CA ALA A 75 -5.29 0.01 -12.21
C ALA A 75 -3.90 0.20 -12.83
N ILE A 76 -2.86 -0.41 -12.24
CA ILE A 76 -1.50 -0.42 -12.81
C ILE A 76 -1.47 -1.15 -14.15
N LEU A 77 -2.08 -2.34 -14.23
CA LEU A 77 -2.19 -3.08 -15.48
C LEU A 77 -2.98 -2.32 -16.56
N GLN A 78 -3.82 -1.36 -16.16
CA GLN A 78 -4.59 -0.48 -17.04
C GLN A 78 -3.89 0.86 -17.34
N GLY A 79 -2.66 1.06 -16.87
CA GLY A 79 -1.83 2.22 -17.23
C GLY A 79 -1.59 3.23 -16.11
N LEU A 80 -2.03 2.98 -14.87
CA LEU A 80 -1.58 3.77 -13.72
C LEU A 80 -0.06 3.56 -13.54
N LYS A 81 0.71 4.64 -13.64
CA LYS A 81 2.16 4.61 -13.44
C LYS A 81 2.50 4.74 -11.95
N ALA A 82 2.73 3.62 -11.29
CA ALA A 82 3.25 3.56 -9.94
C ALA A 82 4.72 3.19 -9.95
N ASP A 83 5.52 3.84 -9.11
CA ASP A 83 6.96 3.57 -8.99
C ASP A 83 7.25 2.46 -7.98
N VAL A 84 6.43 2.40 -6.93
CA VAL A 84 6.47 1.34 -5.92
C VAL A 84 5.07 0.85 -5.61
N VAL A 85 4.98 -0.44 -5.27
CA VAL A 85 3.76 -1.06 -4.77
C VAL A 85 4.00 -1.60 -3.37
N THR A 86 3.08 -1.31 -2.45
CA THR A 86 3.12 -1.83 -1.08
C THR A 86 1.80 -2.53 -0.78
N TYR A 87 1.63 -3.74 -1.31
CA TYR A 87 0.40 -4.51 -1.15
C TYR A 87 0.50 -5.52 0.00
N ASN A 88 -0.65 -5.89 0.55
CA ASN A 88 -0.77 -6.87 1.63
C ASN A 88 -0.78 -8.33 1.13
N GLN A 89 -0.84 -8.58 -0.19
CA GLN A 89 -0.89 -9.94 -0.74
C GLN A 89 0.12 -10.17 -1.86
N VAL A 90 0.83 -11.28 -1.74
CA VAL A 90 1.79 -11.79 -2.74
C VAL A 90 1.16 -11.89 -4.12
N THR A 91 -0.07 -12.41 -4.22
CA THR A 91 -0.77 -12.58 -5.51
C THR A 91 -1.00 -11.27 -6.26
N ASP A 92 -1.21 -10.17 -5.54
CA ASP A 92 -1.49 -8.87 -6.15
C ASP A 92 -0.20 -8.17 -6.59
N VAL A 93 0.95 -8.53 -6.02
CA VAL A 93 2.27 -8.12 -6.55
C VAL A 93 2.65 -9.02 -7.73
N GLN A 94 2.46 -10.34 -7.59
CA GLN A 94 2.79 -11.34 -8.60
C GLN A 94 2.09 -11.07 -9.95
N ILE A 95 0.83 -10.62 -9.94
CA ILE A 95 0.10 -10.32 -11.19
C ILE A 95 0.77 -9.22 -12.02
N LEU A 96 1.53 -8.30 -11.38
CA LEU A 96 2.28 -7.25 -12.09
C LEU A 96 3.46 -7.84 -12.87
N HIS A 97 4.03 -8.94 -12.39
CA HIS A 97 4.98 -9.74 -13.15
C HIS A 97 4.24 -10.52 -14.25
N ASP A 98 3.33 -11.41 -13.86
CA ASP A 98 2.74 -12.42 -14.74
C ASP A 98 2.00 -11.81 -15.94
N LYS A 99 1.26 -10.71 -15.70
CA LYS A 99 0.42 -10.06 -16.73
C LYS A 99 1.02 -8.77 -17.25
N GLY A 100 1.67 -8.01 -16.38
CA GLY A 100 2.19 -6.69 -16.72
C GLY A 100 3.63 -6.72 -17.24
N LYS A 101 4.41 -7.74 -16.89
CA LYS A 101 5.87 -7.76 -17.06
C LYS A 101 6.55 -6.51 -16.50
N LEU A 102 5.97 -5.92 -15.45
CA LEU A 102 6.38 -4.63 -14.87
C LEU A 102 7.46 -4.77 -13.79
N ILE A 103 7.57 -5.96 -13.21
CA ILE A 103 8.56 -6.30 -12.18
C ILE A 103 9.23 -7.63 -12.55
N PRO A 104 10.48 -7.89 -12.10
CA PRO A 104 11.17 -9.14 -12.42
C PRO A 104 10.54 -10.35 -11.70
N ALA A 105 10.81 -11.55 -12.21
CA ALA A 105 10.23 -12.80 -11.69
C ALA A 105 10.64 -13.09 -10.24
N ASP A 106 11.83 -12.66 -9.85
CA ASP A 106 12.44 -12.86 -8.54
C ASP A 106 12.11 -11.74 -7.54
N TRP A 107 11.09 -10.91 -7.81
CA TRP A 107 10.76 -9.73 -7.00
C TRP A 107 10.61 -10.03 -5.50
N GLN A 108 10.13 -11.22 -5.16
CA GLN A 108 9.88 -11.63 -3.78
C GLN A 108 11.17 -11.84 -2.98
N SER A 109 12.28 -12.20 -3.64
CA SER A 109 13.58 -12.38 -2.99
C SER A 109 14.47 -11.14 -3.01
N ARG A 110 14.05 -10.06 -3.66
CA ARG A 110 14.87 -8.84 -3.82
C ARG A 110 15.01 -8.03 -2.53
N LEU A 111 14.12 -8.24 -1.55
CA LEU A 111 14.20 -7.65 -0.22
C LEU A 111 14.06 -8.74 0.85
N PRO A 112 14.61 -8.54 2.06
CA PRO A 112 14.49 -9.50 3.16
C PRO A 112 13.05 -9.88 3.49
N ASN A 113 12.87 -11.02 4.16
CA ASN A 113 11.57 -11.50 4.63
C ASN A 113 10.54 -11.64 3.50
N ASN A 114 10.95 -12.17 2.35
CA ASN A 114 10.11 -12.33 1.15
C ASN A 114 9.46 -11.01 0.69
N SER A 115 10.23 -9.92 0.72
CA SER A 115 9.75 -8.56 0.45
C SER A 115 8.60 -8.10 1.35
N SER A 116 8.53 -8.61 2.59
CA SER A 116 7.53 -8.24 3.60
C SER A 116 8.20 -7.59 4.82
N PRO A 117 8.29 -6.26 4.88
CA PRO A 117 8.97 -5.55 5.98
C PRO A 117 8.21 -5.59 7.31
N PHE A 118 6.92 -5.90 7.27
CA PHE A 118 6.06 -6.08 8.44
C PHE A 118 5.06 -7.20 8.19
N TYR A 119 4.45 -7.69 9.27
CA TYR A 119 3.32 -8.62 9.22
C TYR A 119 2.24 -8.16 10.19
N SER A 120 1.04 -8.71 10.05
CA SER A 120 -0.09 -8.43 10.91
C SER A 120 -0.87 -9.73 11.13
N THR A 121 -1.97 -9.64 11.88
CA THR A 121 -2.87 -10.77 12.11
C THR A 121 -4.32 -10.31 12.02
N MET A 122 -5.22 -11.28 11.87
CA MET A 122 -6.65 -11.01 11.91
C MET A 122 -7.11 -10.91 13.35
N GLY A 123 -7.91 -9.88 13.65
CA GLY A 123 -8.52 -9.68 14.94
C GLY A 123 -9.99 -9.28 14.81
N PHE A 124 -10.76 -9.49 15.87
CA PHE A 124 -12.15 -9.03 15.94
C PHE A 124 -12.19 -7.65 16.57
N LEU A 125 -12.87 -6.72 15.88
CA LEU A 125 -13.23 -5.44 16.45
C LEU A 125 -14.70 -5.47 16.84
N VAL A 126 -14.97 -5.32 18.13
CA VAL A 126 -16.33 -5.32 18.70
C VAL A 126 -16.69 -3.95 19.26
N ARG A 127 -17.99 -3.68 19.44
CA ARG A 127 -18.46 -2.46 20.13
C ARG A 127 -18.05 -2.49 21.61
N LYS A 128 -17.89 -1.30 22.20
CA LYS A 128 -17.54 -1.14 23.62
C LYS A 128 -18.43 -2.00 24.52
N GLY A 129 -17.81 -2.72 25.46
CA GLY A 129 -18.48 -3.62 26.40
C GLY A 129 -18.76 -5.02 25.84
N ASN A 130 -18.43 -5.32 24.57
CA ASN A 130 -18.69 -6.60 23.92
C ASN A 130 -20.12 -7.13 24.15
N PRO A 131 -21.17 -6.40 23.72
CA PRO A 131 -22.56 -6.71 24.08
C PRO A 131 -23.07 -8.05 23.54
N LYS A 132 -22.34 -8.65 22.59
CA LYS A 132 -22.63 -9.97 22.04
C LYS A 132 -21.76 -11.08 22.60
N ASN A 133 -20.84 -10.76 23.53
CA ASN A 133 -19.93 -11.69 24.16
C ASN A 133 -19.15 -12.53 23.13
N ILE A 134 -18.56 -11.87 22.12
CA ILE A 134 -17.76 -12.50 21.07
C ILE A 134 -16.34 -12.76 21.59
N HIS A 135 -15.90 -14.01 21.54
CA HIS A 135 -14.56 -14.43 21.95
C HIS A 135 -13.86 -15.31 20.91
N ASP A 136 -14.61 -16.00 20.05
CA ASP A 136 -14.03 -16.88 19.03
C ASP A 136 -14.73 -16.80 17.65
N TRP A 137 -14.32 -17.66 16.72
CA TRP A 137 -14.88 -17.76 15.38
C TRP A 137 -16.30 -18.36 15.34
N ASN A 138 -16.64 -19.28 16.25
CA ASN A 138 -17.98 -19.86 16.37
C ASN A 138 -19.01 -18.82 16.82
N ASP A 139 -18.61 -17.83 17.61
CA ASP A 139 -19.49 -16.72 17.97
C ASP A 139 -19.95 -15.92 16.73
N LEU A 140 -19.14 -15.87 15.68
CA LEU A 140 -19.45 -15.09 14.47
C LEU A 140 -20.58 -15.69 13.61
N VAL A 141 -20.90 -16.98 13.80
CA VAL A 141 -21.99 -17.66 13.06
C VAL A 141 -23.32 -17.67 13.80
N ARG A 142 -23.38 -17.11 15.02
CA ARG A 142 -24.62 -16.98 15.79
C ARG A 142 -25.70 -16.18 15.05
N SER A 143 -26.97 -16.46 15.36
CA SER A 143 -28.12 -15.80 14.72
C SER A 143 -28.22 -14.30 14.99
N ASP A 144 -27.76 -13.87 16.17
CA ASP A 144 -27.88 -12.49 16.65
C ASP A 144 -26.66 -11.60 16.31
N VAL A 145 -25.67 -12.16 15.61
CA VAL A 145 -24.43 -11.49 15.20
C VAL A 145 -24.51 -11.07 13.73
N LYS A 146 -24.15 -9.81 13.45
CA LYS A 146 -24.06 -9.25 12.10
C LYS A 146 -22.61 -8.97 11.76
N LEU A 147 -22.08 -9.70 10.77
CA LEU A 147 -20.69 -9.61 10.36
C LEU A 147 -20.50 -8.52 9.29
N ILE A 148 -19.52 -7.66 9.51
CA ILE A 148 -18.99 -6.75 8.49
C ILE A 148 -17.80 -7.44 7.84
N PHE A 149 -17.92 -7.79 6.56
CA PHE A 149 -16.92 -8.58 5.84
C PHE A 149 -16.70 -8.01 4.44
N PRO A 150 -15.48 -7.54 4.10
CA PRO A 150 -15.19 -6.95 2.80
C PRO A 150 -15.25 -7.98 1.66
N ASN A 151 -15.33 -7.51 0.42
CA ASN A 151 -15.44 -8.40 -0.75
C ASN A 151 -14.09 -9.08 -1.11
N PRO A 152 -13.98 -10.42 -1.07
CA PRO A 152 -12.73 -11.13 -1.37
C PRO A 152 -12.32 -11.05 -2.85
N LYS A 153 -13.22 -10.65 -3.75
CA LYS A 153 -12.89 -10.43 -5.16
C LYS A 153 -12.03 -9.18 -5.40
N THR A 154 -12.04 -8.22 -4.47
CA THR A 154 -11.41 -6.91 -4.66
C THR A 154 -10.47 -6.51 -3.53
N SER A 155 -10.45 -7.25 -2.41
CA SER A 155 -9.68 -6.91 -1.21
C SER A 155 -8.81 -8.07 -0.72
N GLY A 156 -7.52 -7.80 -0.50
CA GLY A 156 -6.62 -8.74 0.17
C GLY A 156 -7.01 -9.01 1.62
N ASN A 157 -7.49 -8.01 2.35
CA ASN A 157 -7.94 -8.19 3.73
C ASN A 157 -9.12 -9.16 3.82
N ALA A 158 -10.06 -9.08 2.87
CA ALA A 158 -11.17 -10.03 2.79
C ALA A 158 -10.70 -11.48 2.55
N ARG A 159 -9.68 -11.68 1.72
CA ARG A 159 -9.06 -13.00 1.49
C ARG A 159 -8.38 -13.51 2.77
N TYR A 160 -7.66 -12.68 3.51
CA TYR A 160 -7.10 -13.09 4.81
C TYR A 160 -8.16 -13.38 5.86
N THR A 161 -9.24 -12.61 5.95
CA THR A 161 -10.35 -12.93 6.86
C THR A 161 -10.97 -14.29 6.52
N TYR A 162 -11.16 -14.59 5.23
CA TYR A 162 -11.63 -15.89 4.77
C TYR A 162 -10.67 -17.02 5.20
N LEU A 163 -9.38 -16.86 4.94
CA LEU A 163 -8.37 -17.86 5.27
C LEU A 163 -8.22 -18.06 6.80
N ALA A 164 -8.35 -16.99 7.58
CA ALA A 164 -8.33 -17.07 9.03
C ALA A 164 -9.55 -17.82 9.58
N ALA A 165 -10.75 -17.54 9.06
CA ALA A 165 -11.96 -18.26 9.42
C ALA A 165 -11.88 -19.75 9.03
N TRP A 166 -11.39 -20.03 7.81
CA TRP A 166 -11.18 -21.40 7.34
C TRP A 166 -10.18 -22.15 8.23
N GLY A 167 -9.01 -21.56 8.45
CA GLY A 167 -7.96 -22.19 9.26
C GLY A 167 -8.37 -22.38 10.73
N ALA A 168 -9.23 -21.52 11.27
CA ALA A 168 -9.79 -21.70 12.60
C ALA A 168 -10.77 -22.88 12.66
N ALA A 169 -11.69 -22.97 11.70
CA ALA A 169 -12.66 -24.08 11.63
C ALA A 169 -11.97 -25.42 11.36
N ASP A 170 -11.02 -25.45 10.42
CA ASP A 170 -10.21 -26.63 10.09
C ASP A 170 -9.47 -27.16 11.32
N LYS A 171 -8.86 -26.27 12.12
CA LYS A 171 -8.19 -26.64 13.37
C LYS A 171 -9.17 -27.10 14.46
N ALA A 172 -10.34 -26.47 14.57
CA ALA A 172 -11.32 -26.81 15.61
C ALA A 172 -11.88 -28.23 15.45
N ASP A 173 -11.99 -28.70 14.20
CA ASP A 173 -12.57 -30.01 13.87
C ASP A 173 -11.52 -31.08 13.49
N GLY A 174 -10.23 -30.80 13.71
CA GLY A 174 -9.15 -31.76 13.44
C GLY A 174 -8.91 -32.05 11.96
N GLY A 175 -9.17 -31.08 11.08
CA GLY A 175 -8.98 -31.20 9.62
C GLY A 175 -10.16 -31.81 8.88
N ASP A 176 -11.35 -31.89 9.50
CA ASP A 176 -12.56 -32.33 8.80
C ASP A 176 -13.02 -31.24 7.81
N LYS A 177 -12.70 -31.48 6.54
CA LYS A 177 -13.06 -30.60 5.44
C LYS A 177 -14.56 -30.35 5.33
N THR A 178 -15.39 -31.36 5.57
CA THR A 178 -16.86 -31.23 5.44
C THR A 178 -17.40 -30.26 6.49
N LYS A 179 -16.94 -30.38 7.74
CA LYS A 179 -17.33 -29.46 8.81
C LYS A 179 -16.80 -28.05 8.58
N THR A 180 -15.56 -27.93 8.11
CA THR A 180 -14.97 -26.64 7.73
C THR A 180 -15.81 -25.93 6.66
N GLU A 181 -16.22 -26.65 5.61
CA GLU A 181 -17.08 -26.10 4.55
C GLU A 181 -18.48 -25.71 5.06
N GLN A 182 -19.05 -26.49 5.99
CA GLN A 182 -20.31 -26.15 6.64
C GLN A 182 -20.19 -24.86 7.47
N PHE A 183 -19.15 -24.74 8.30
CA PHE A 183 -18.87 -23.52 9.06
C PHE A 183 -18.71 -22.32 8.13
N MET A 184 -17.90 -22.45 7.09
CA MET A 184 -17.65 -21.37 6.13
C MET A 184 -18.92 -20.97 5.37
N THR A 185 -19.79 -21.92 5.07
CA THR A 185 -21.11 -21.63 4.48
C THR A 185 -21.97 -20.78 5.41
N GLN A 186 -21.99 -21.10 6.71
CA GLN A 186 -22.73 -20.30 7.70
C GLN A 186 -22.11 -18.91 7.87
N PHE A 187 -20.79 -18.85 8.01
CA PHE A 187 -20.02 -17.61 8.14
C PHE A 187 -20.28 -16.65 6.98
N LEU A 188 -20.20 -17.15 5.74
CA LEU A 188 -20.45 -16.33 4.56
C LEU A 188 -21.92 -15.93 4.41
N LYS A 189 -22.89 -16.68 4.94
CA LYS A 189 -24.30 -16.26 4.98
C LYS A 189 -24.54 -15.09 5.94
N LYS A 190 -23.68 -14.88 6.95
CA LYS A 190 -23.80 -13.76 7.90
C LYS A 190 -23.29 -12.43 7.37
N ARG A 191 -22.54 -12.44 6.26
CA ARG A 191 -21.90 -11.23 5.74
C ARG A 191 -22.96 -10.22 5.28
N ARG A 192 -22.83 -8.98 5.75
CA ARG A 192 -23.31 -7.83 4.98
C ARG A 192 -22.17 -7.35 4.10
N SER A 193 -22.41 -7.33 2.79
CA SER A 193 -21.49 -6.66 1.87
C SER A 193 -21.49 -5.17 2.17
N VAL A 194 -20.31 -4.65 2.46
CA VAL A 194 -19.97 -3.22 2.46
C VAL A 194 -18.88 -2.99 1.44
#